data_AF-A0A2G9GD03-F1
#
_entry.id   AF-A0A2G9GD03-F1
#
_cell.length_a   1.000
_cell.length_b   1.000
_cell.length_c   1.000
_cell.angle_alpha   90.00
_cell.angle_beta   90.00
_cell.angle_gamma   90.00
#
_symmetry.space_group_name_H-M   'P 1'
#
loop_
_entity.id
_entity.type
_entity.pdbx_description
1 polymer ?
#
loop_
_entity_poly.entity_id
_entity_poly.type
_entity_poly.pdbx_seq_one_letter_code
_entity_poly.pdbx_strand_id
1 'polypeptide(L)'
;MSVDAAVSAVDGLTLSDAVPEAEFSQRVPIKSILGRPDLGAGLAGQKVRIGGWVKTGREADKGRFAFLEVNDGSCPGNLQVIVKAELYKLSDVVATGTCVHVEGLLKSPPEGVKQRIELEVEKVIDVGTVDAAKYPLPKTKLTLEFLRDVVHLRPRTNTISAVARIRKALAYATHTFFHNHGFLYVHTPIITTSDCEGAGEMFQVTTIINDAEKLEKDLKENPPSETDIKAAELAIKEKGEAVAQLKSAKASKQEIAAAVAELTKAKENHSKLQERIKLAERFRLNGGIPKKDGKIDYAEDFFARQAFLTVSGQLQVETYACALSSVYTFGPTFRAEHSHTSRHLAEFWMVEPEIAFADIQVCQV
;
A
#
# COMPACT_ATOMS: atom_id res chain seq x y z
N MET A 1 -22.26 -19.46 21.09
CA MET A 1 -20.92 -19.56 21.69
C MET A 1 -20.48 -18.13 21.95
N SER A 2 -20.23 -17.73 23.20
CA SER A 2 -19.79 -16.37 23.50
C SER A 2 -18.42 -16.18 22.91
N VAL A 3 -18.32 -15.30 21.92
CA VAL A 3 -17.03 -14.87 21.38
C VAL A 3 -16.51 -13.86 22.39
N ASP A 4 -15.66 -14.30 23.31
CA ASP A 4 -14.89 -13.38 24.13
C ASP A 4 -14.19 -12.43 23.17
N ALA A 5 -14.54 -11.14 23.24
CA ALA A 5 -13.81 -10.11 22.53
C ALA A 5 -12.37 -10.23 23.00
N ALA A 6 -11.48 -10.74 22.15
CA ALA A 6 -10.08 -10.88 22.48
C ALA A 6 -9.51 -9.50 22.78
N VAL A 7 -9.52 -9.13 24.05
CA VAL A 7 -8.83 -7.95 24.57
C VAL A 7 -7.36 -8.20 24.28
N SER A 8 -6.68 -7.24 23.63
CA SER A 8 -5.27 -7.43 23.31
C SER A 8 -4.49 -7.74 24.60
N ALA A 9 -3.46 -8.58 24.53
CA ALA A 9 -2.66 -8.94 25.70
C ALA A 9 -2.10 -7.73 26.48
N VAL A 10 -2.04 -6.57 25.83
CA VAL A 10 -1.61 -5.29 26.40
C VAL A 10 -2.76 -4.51 27.05
N ASP A 11 -3.99 -4.66 26.55
CA ASP A 11 -5.19 -3.97 27.05
C ASP A 11 -5.80 -4.63 28.31
N GLY A 12 -5.38 -5.85 28.64
CA GLY A 12 -5.82 -6.60 29.81
C GLY A 12 -4.84 -6.63 30.99
N LEU A 13 -3.71 -5.90 30.92
CA LEU A 13 -2.66 -5.97 31.95
C LEU A 13 -3.13 -5.37 33.29
N THR A 14 -3.04 -6.19 34.33
CA THR A 14 -3.32 -5.85 35.73
C THR A 14 -2.05 -5.45 36.48
N LEU A 15 -2.19 -5.04 37.73
CA LEU A 15 -1.04 -4.65 38.56
C LEU A 15 -0.05 -5.79 38.84
N SER A 16 -0.50 -7.05 38.78
CA SER A 16 0.34 -8.23 39.05
C SER A 16 1.15 -8.71 37.84
N ASP A 17 0.83 -8.24 36.64
CA ASP A 17 1.40 -8.81 35.42
C ASP A 17 2.80 -8.25 35.11
N ALA A 18 3.69 -9.13 34.65
CA ALA A 18 4.95 -8.72 34.03
C ALA A 18 4.68 -8.02 32.69
N VAL A 19 5.68 -7.28 32.17
CA VAL A 19 5.56 -6.64 30.86
C VAL A 19 6.26 -7.49 29.81
N PRO A 20 5.53 -8.31 29.03
CA PRO A 20 6.16 -9.14 28.02
C PRO A 20 6.72 -8.28 26.89
N GLU A 21 7.79 -8.78 26.28
CA GLU A 21 8.19 -8.31 24.96
C GLU A 21 7.03 -8.52 23.99
N ALA A 22 6.88 -7.62 23.02
CA ALA A 22 5.88 -7.80 21.99
C ALA A 22 6.17 -9.07 21.16
N GLU A 23 5.13 -9.83 20.85
CA GLU A 23 5.24 -11.14 20.18
C GLU A 23 6.14 -11.12 18.93
N PHE A 24 6.08 -10.03 18.15
CA PHE A 24 6.82 -9.89 16.90
C PHE A 24 8.00 -8.90 16.99
N SER A 25 8.44 -8.53 18.19
CA SER A 25 9.62 -7.66 18.36
C SER A 25 10.29 -7.85 19.71
N GLN A 26 11.63 -7.78 19.75
CA GLN A 26 12.41 -7.83 20.99
C GLN A 26 12.32 -6.52 21.80
N ARG A 27 11.12 -5.94 21.96
CA ARG A 27 10.92 -4.72 22.75
C ARG A 27 9.61 -4.81 23.50
N VAL A 28 9.59 -4.19 24.67
CA VAL A 28 8.41 -3.90 25.45
C VAL A 28 7.72 -2.66 24.87
N PRO A 29 6.45 -2.75 24.41
CA PRO A 29 5.70 -1.58 23.99
C PRO A 29 5.49 -0.61 25.16
N ILE A 30 5.65 0.69 24.91
CA ILE A 30 5.49 1.73 25.94
C ILE A 30 4.07 1.72 26.52
N LYS A 31 3.05 1.38 25.71
CA LYS A 31 1.67 1.19 26.18
C LYS A 31 1.56 0.14 27.27
N SER A 32 2.35 -0.92 27.23
CA SER A 32 2.31 -1.98 28.26
C SER A 32 2.87 -1.52 29.61
N ILE A 33 3.66 -0.44 29.61
CA ILE A 33 4.18 0.21 30.82
C ILE A 33 3.20 1.29 31.29
N LEU A 34 2.93 2.28 30.43
CA LEU A 34 2.18 3.49 30.78
C LEU A 34 0.66 3.30 30.77
N GLY A 35 0.15 2.25 30.12
CA GLY A 35 -1.27 1.94 30.04
C GLY A 35 -1.83 1.26 31.29
N ARG A 36 -0.96 0.87 32.24
CA ARG A 36 -1.38 0.27 33.50
C ARG A 36 -2.08 1.31 34.41
N PRO A 37 -2.97 0.87 35.32
CA PRO A 37 -3.65 1.79 36.24
C PRO A 37 -2.71 2.63 37.11
N ASP A 38 -1.54 2.10 37.44
CA ASP A 38 -0.48 2.78 38.22
C ASP A 38 0.50 3.58 37.35
N LEU A 39 0.26 3.67 36.04
CA LEU A 39 1.14 4.28 35.03
C LEU A 39 2.57 3.70 35.05
N GLY A 40 2.69 2.42 35.43
CA GLY A 40 3.95 1.67 35.43
C GLY A 40 4.74 1.76 36.73
N ALA A 41 4.25 2.44 37.78
CA ALA A 41 4.98 2.60 39.04
C ALA A 41 5.37 1.25 39.70
N GLY A 42 4.49 0.24 39.64
CA GLY A 42 4.75 -1.11 40.16
C GLY A 42 5.78 -1.92 39.36
N LEU A 43 6.28 -1.38 38.24
CA LEU A 43 7.32 -2.00 37.42
C LEU A 43 8.73 -1.53 37.79
N ALA A 44 8.87 -0.63 38.77
CA ALA A 44 10.18 -0.19 39.25
C ALA A 44 11.04 -1.39 39.68
N GLY A 45 12.30 -1.39 39.26
CA GLY A 45 13.24 -2.49 39.46
C GLY A 45 13.24 -3.56 38.36
N GLN A 46 12.30 -3.52 37.39
CA GLN A 46 12.32 -4.43 36.25
C GLN A 46 13.26 -3.91 35.15
N LYS A 47 14.00 -4.83 34.53
CA LYS A 47 14.77 -4.54 33.32
C LYS A 47 13.90 -4.72 32.10
N VAL A 48 13.92 -3.74 31.21
CA VAL A 48 13.15 -3.76 29.97
C VAL A 48 13.98 -3.25 28.81
N ARG A 49 13.64 -3.73 27.62
CA ARG A 49 14.16 -3.23 26.36
C ARG A 49 13.05 -2.48 25.64
N ILE A 50 13.29 -1.23 25.26
CA ILE A 50 12.30 -0.42 24.53
C ILE A 50 12.93 0.13 23.25
N GLY A 51 12.08 0.41 22.27
CA GLY A 51 12.50 1.08 21.04
C GLY A 51 11.44 2.08 20.59
N GLY A 52 11.88 3.25 20.14
CA GLY A 52 10.98 4.30 19.67
C GLY A 52 11.72 5.52 19.14
N TRP A 53 10.98 6.61 18.96
CA TRP A 53 11.50 7.88 18.45
C TRP A 53 11.51 8.94 19.53
N VAL A 54 12.61 9.68 19.60
CA VAL A 54 12.78 10.81 20.52
C VAL A 54 11.87 11.95 20.08
N LYS A 55 10.93 12.30 20.97
CA LYS A 55 10.02 13.46 20.81
C LYS A 55 10.73 14.72 21.29
N THR A 56 11.36 14.62 22.46
CA THR A 56 12.12 15.70 23.08
C THR A 56 13.38 15.11 23.70
N GLY A 57 14.56 15.59 23.28
CA GLY A 57 15.82 15.32 23.98
C GLY A 57 16.42 16.60 24.54
N ARG A 58 17.10 16.49 25.69
CA ARG A 58 17.94 17.54 26.28
C ARG A 58 19.08 16.93 27.09
N GLU A 59 20.27 17.54 26.99
CA GLU A 59 21.37 17.25 27.91
C GLU A 59 21.12 17.94 29.27
N ALA A 60 21.60 17.33 30.35
CA ALA A 60 21.45 17.80 31.71
C ALA A 60 22.75 17.57 32.51
N ASP A 61 22.82 18.20 33.70
CA ASP A 61 23.98 18.16 34.60
C ASP A 61 25.32 18.37 33.87
N LYS A 62 25.41 19.47 33.12
CA LYS A 62 26.60 19.85 32.33
C LYS A 62 27.06 18.77 31.35
N GLY A 63 26.12 18.03 30.75
CA GLY A 63 26.41 17.02 29.72
C GLY A 63 26.75 15.64 30.30
N ARG A 64 26.45 15.37 31.58
CA ARG A 64 26.67 14.04 32.17
C ARG A 64 25.63 13.02 31.75
N PHE A 65 24.41 13.46 31.46
CA PHE A 65 23.34 12.61 30.95
C PHE A 65 22.33 13.40 30.13
N ALA A 66 21.52 12.70 29.34
CA ALA A 66 20.43 13.26 28.56
C ALA A 66 19.09 12.69 29.03
N PHE A 67 18.09 13.57 29.11
CA PHE A 67 16.69 13.17 29.22
C PHE A 67 16.07 13.10 27.83
N LEU A 68 15.49 11.95 27.51
CA LEU A 68 14.75 11.70 26.27
C LEU A 68 13.30 11.39 26.61
N GLU A 69 12.36 12.03 25.95
CA GLU A 69 10.97 11.58 25.86
C GLU A 69 10.84 10.69 24.64
N VAL A 70 10.69 9.38 24.84
CA VAL A 70 10.58 8.40 23.76
C VAL A 70 9.13 8.00 23.56
N ASN A 71 8.68 7.98 22.31
CA ASN A 71 7.37 7.45 21.93
C ASN A 71 7.54 6.40 20.83
N ASP A 72 6.80 5.30 20.95
CA ASP A 72 6.86 4.17 20.03
C ASP A 72 5.59 4.02 19.17
N GLY A 73 4.65 4.96 19.30
CA GLY A 73 3.35 4.97 18.63
C GLY A 73 2.27 4.12 19.29
N SER A 74 2.61 3.24 20.23
CA SER A 74 1.67 2.29 20.85
C SER A 74 0.60 2.97 21.70
N CYS A 75 0.94 4.10 22.33
CA CYS A 75 0.01 4.95 23.06
C CYS A 75 0.36 6.45 22.89
N PRO A 76 -0.51 7.38 23.34
CA PRO A 76 -0.20 8.81 23.34
C PRO A 76 0.92 9.23 24.31
N GLY A 77 1.24 8.40 25.31
CA GLY A 77 2.21 8.71 26.35
C GLY A 77 3.66 8.58 25.88
N ASN A 78 4.55 9.37 26.47
CA ASN A 78 6.00 9.27 26.25
C ASN A 78 6.65 8.66 27.50
N LEU A 79 7.57 7.73 27.32
CA LEU A 79 8.41 7.23 28.40
C LEU A 79 9.63 8.15 28.55
N GLN A 80 9.93 8.58 29.77
CA GLN A 80 11.17 9.27 30.06
C GLN A 80 12.32 8.26 30.12
N VAL A 81 13.37 8.53 29.35
CA VAL A 81 14.56 7.66 29.21
C VAL A 81 15.79 8.51 29.52
N ILE A 82 16.66 7.99 30.38
CA ILE A 82 17.89 8.67 30.82
C ILE A 82 19.09 7.93 30.22
N VAL A 83 19.87 8.63 29.40
CA VAL A 83 21.11 8.10 28.81
C VAL A 83 22.30 8.83 29.43
N LYS A 84 23.24 8.11 30.04
CA LYS A 84 24.46 8.71 30.61
C LYS A 84 25.54 8.84 29.53
N ALA A 85 26.36 9.90 29.62
CA ALA A 85 27.44 10.17 28.68
C ALA A 85 28.52 9.06 28.68
N GLU A 86 28.63 8.32 29.78
CA GLU A 86 29.52 7.15 29.90
C GLU A 86 29.08 5.96 29.03
N LEU A 87 27.80 5.89 28.66
CA LEU A 87 27.24 4.79 27.87
C LEU A 87 27.19 5.09 26.38
N TYR A 88 26.92 6.35 26.01
CA TYR A 88 26.77 6.76 24.62
C TYR A 88 26.95 8.27 24.43
N LYS A 89 27.33 8.68 23.22
CA LYS A 89 27.48 10.08 22.86
C LYS A 89 26.12 10.81 22.84
N LEU A 90 25.92 11.73 23.79
CA LEU A 90 24.62 12.37 24.01
C LEU A 90 24.10 13.16 22.80
N SER A 91 25.00 13.83 22.06
CA SER A 91 24.63 14.60 20.86
C SER A 91 23.92 13.77 19.79
N ASP A 92 24.15 12.46 19.77
CA ASP A 92 23.63 11.56 18.74
C ASP A 92 22.22 11.07 19.08
N VAL A 93 21.78 11.21 20.35
CA VAL A 93 20.47 10.73 20.84
C VAL A 93 19.47 11.85 21.12
N VAL A 94 19.92 13.10 21.34
CA VAL A 94 19.02 14.19 21.80
C VAL A 94 18.17 14.81 20.69
N ALA A 95 18.52 14.62 19.42
CA ALA A 95 17.79 15.22 18.32
C ALA A 95 16.36 14.65 18.19
N THR A 96 15.37 15.53 18.03
CA THR A 96 13.98 15.12 17.81
C THR A 96 13.89 14.33 16.50
N GLY A 97 13.26 13.15 16.53
CA GLY A 97 13.17 12.24 15.40
C GLY A 97 14.21 11.13 15.40
N THR A 98 15.24 11.19 16.25
CA THR A 98 16.21 10.10 16.44
C THR A 98 15.49 8.83 16.88
N CYS A 99 15.83 7.71 16.24
CA CYS A 99 15.39 6.38 16.65
C CYS A 99 16.35 5.84 17.71
N VAL A 100 15.82 5.35 18.82
CA VAL A 100 16.61 4.75 19.90
C VAL A 100 16.07 3.36 20.21
N HIS A 101 16.98 2.41 20.38
CA HIS A 101 16.71 1.07 20.89
C HIS A 101 17.63 0.83 22.08
N VAL A 102 17.07 0.73 23.27
CA VAL A 102 17.81 0.74 24.53
C VAL A 102 17.28 -0.31 25.50
N GLU A 103 18.15 -0.79 26.36
CA GLU A 103 17.85 -1.66 27.48
C GLU A 103 18.25 -0.97 28.77
N GLY A 104 17.40 -1.06 29.78
CA GLY A 104 17.61 -0.35 31.03
C GLY A 104 16.70 -0.81 32.16
N LEU A 105 16.89 -0.18 33.32
CA LEU A 105 16.14 -0.44 34.53
C LEU A 105 15.04 0.60 34.72
N LEU A 106 13.81 0.16 34.90
CA LEU A 106 12.70 1.05 35.28
C LEU A 106 12.90 1.53 36.72
N LYS A 107 12.78 2.83 36.95
CA LYS A 107 12.95 3.48 38.24
C LYS A 107 11.80 4.42 38.55
N SER A 108 11.47 4.52 39.84
CA SER A 108 10.60 5.58 40.34
C SER A 108 11.37 6.90 40.29
N PRO A 109 10.83 7.95 39.66
CA PRO A 109 11.47 9.25 39.65
C PRO A 109 11.47 9.89 41.05
N PRO A 110 12.28 10.94 41.28
CA PRO A 110 12.30 11.66 42.55
C PRO A 110 10.93 12.22 42.95
N GLU A 111 10.72 12.45 44.26
CA GLU A 111 9.49 13.04 44.78
C GLU A 111 9.20 14.42 44.15
N GLY A 112 7.93 14.68 43.84
CA GLY A 112 7.48 15.95 43.25
C GLY A 112 7.54 16.03 41.73
N VAL A 113 8.00 14.97 41.05
CA VAL A 113 8.03 14.87 39.58
C VAL A 113 6.69 14.32 39.06
N LYS A 114 6.23 14.82 37.90
CA LYS A 114 4.92 14.45 37.32
C LYS A 114 4.91 13.02 36.77
N GLN A 115 6.04 12.56 36.25
CA GLN A 115 6.24 11.20 35.76
C GLN A 115 6.12 10.21 36.92
N ARG A 116 5.56 9.02 36.65
CA ARG A 116 5.44 7.94 37.65
C ARG A 116 6.54 6.88 37.53
N ILE A 117 7.16 6.80 36.35
CA ILE A 117 8.21 5.85 36.03
C ILE A 117 9.14 6.47 34.98
N GLU A 118 10.42 6.12 35.04
CA GLU A 118 11.44 6.46 34.06
C GLU A 118 12.36 5.27 33.82
N LEU A 119 13.04 5.26 32.68
CA LEU A 119 13.99 4.21 32.31
C LEU A 119 15.42 4.76 32.39
N GLU A 120 16.21 4.24 33.32
CA GLU A 120 17.66 4.49 33.32
C GLU A 120 18.34 3.47 32.40
N VAL A 121 18.94 3.95 31.31
CA VAL A 121 19.59 3.09 30.31
C VAL A 121 20.83 2.47 30.91
N GLU A 122 20.97 1.16 30.72
CA GLU A 122 22.18 0.39 31.04
C GLU A 122 22.94 0.02 29.77
N LYS A 123 22.24 -0.13 28.64
CA LYS A 123 22.82 -0.50 27.34
C LYS A 123 22.09 0.18 26.19
N VAL A 124 22.85 0.86 25.33
CA VAL A 124 22.35 1.33 24.03
C VAL A 124 22.58 0.22 23.01
N ILE A 125 21.50 -0.24 22.37
CA ILE A 125 21.54 -1.34 21.40
C ILE A 125 21.74 -0.78 20.00
N ASP A 126 20.94 0.22 19.61
CA ASP A 126 21.01 0.86 18.31
C ASP A 126 20.49 2.29 18.35
N VAL A 127 21.05 3.15 17.48
CA VAL A 127 20.66 4.56 17.33
C VAL A 127 20.61 4.92 15.84
N GLY A 128 19.40 5.21 15.36
CA GLY A 128 19.18 5.79 14.04
C GLY A 128 19.18 7.31 14.14
N THR A 129 20.30 7.94 13.79
CA THR A 129 20.48 9.40 13.88
C THR A 129 19.62 10.16 12.88
N VAL A 130 19.42 11.45 13.12
CA VAL A 130 18.65 12.35 12.26
C VAL A 130 19.43 13.63 11.99
N ASP A 131 19.36 14.12 10.76
CA ASP A 131 19.81 15.47 10.43
C ASP A 131 18.77 16.47 10.96
N ALA A 132 19.07 17.07 12.10
CA ALA A 132 18.18 18.01 12.78
C ALA A 132 17.80 19.23 11.92
N ALA A 133 18.65 19.62 10.97
CA ALA A 133 18.38 20.74 10.07
C ALA A 133 17.37 20.38 8.97
N LYS A 134 17.26 19.09 8.62
CA LYS A 134 16.35 18.60 7.57
C LYS A 134 15.08 17.95 8.11
N TYR A 135 15.01 17.69 9.42
CA TYR A 135 13.86 17.01 10.01
C TYR A 135 12.61 17.92 10.01
N PRO A 136 11.54 17.57 9.29
CA PRO A 136 10.45 18.51 9.02
C PRO A 136 9.42 18.63 10.15
N LEU A 137 9.62 17.95 11.28
CA LEU A 137 8.72 18.00 12.43
C LEU A 137 9.41 18.68 13.62
N PRO A 138 9.53 20.03 13.60
CA PRO A 138 10.07 20.77 14.72
C PRO A 138 9.18 20.66 15.97
N LYS A 139 9.70 21.10 17.10
CA LYS A 139 8.99 21.12 18.39
C LYS A 139 7.86 22.16 18.46
N THR A 140 7.66 22.97 17.42
CA THR A 140 6.65 24.02 17.37
C THR A 140 5.29 23.46 16.98
N LYS A 141 4.23 24.27 17.17
CA LYS A 141 2.89 23.92 16.69
C LYS A 141 2.88 23.95 15.15
N LEU A 142 2.49 22.82 14.55
CA LEU A 142 2.35 22.67 13.10
C LEU A 142 0.88 22.79 12.70
N THR A 143 0.63 23.38 11.52
CA THR A 143 -0.71 23.44 10.92
C THR A 143 -1.07 22.10 10.27
N LEU A 144 -2.36 21.82 10.09
CA LEU A 144 -2.78 20.61 9.40
C LEU A 144 -2.39 20.64 7.91
N GLU A 145 -2.34 21.82 7.32
CA GLU A 145 -1.90 22.09 5.95
C GLU A 145 -0.46 21.67 5.76
N PHE A 146 0.46 22.16 6.59
CA PHE A 146 1.86 21.74 6.54
C PHE A 146 2.03 20.22 6.72
N LEU A 147 1.24 19.61 7.61
CA LEU A 147 1.28 18.16 7.78
C LEU A 147 0.83 17.39 6.54
N ARG A 148 0.04 17.97 5.62
CA ARG A 148 -0.30 17.36 4.33
C ARG A 148 0.88 17.34 3.36
N ASP A 149 1.89 18.20 3.52
CA ASP A 149 3.11 18.19 2.69
C ASP A 149 4.10 17.10 3.13
N VAL A 150 3.98 16.60 4.37
CA VAL A 150 4.85 15.57 4.95
C VAL A 150 4.08 14.33 5.40
N VAL A 151 3.21 13.80 4.53
CA VAL A 151 2.30 12.67 4.81
C VAL A 151 3.03 11.44 5.37
N HIS A 152 4.24 11.17 4.88
CA HIS A 152 5.06 10.03 5.30
C HIS A 152 5.59 10.16 6.75
N LEU A 153 5.68 11.38 7.30
CA LEU A 153 6.17 11.64 8.67
C LEU A 153 5.09 12.14 9.63
N ARG A 154 4.02 12.76 9.13
CA ARG A 154 2.95 13.32 9.99
C ARG A 154 2.35 12.35 11.01
N PRO A 155 2.30 11.01 10.82
CA PRO A 155 1.82 10.08 11.85
C PRO A 155 2.66 10.12 13.13
N ARG A 156 3.88 10.68 13.10
CA ARG A 156 4.70 10.89 14.30
C ARG A 156 4.23 12.06 15.17
N THR A 157 3.22 12.82 14.74
CA THR A 157 2.62 13.91 15.53
C THR A 157 1.48 13.40 16.41
N ASN A 158 1.18 14.13 17.49
CA ASN A 158 0.14 13.70 18.44
C ASN A 158 -1.25 13.68 17.78
N THR A 159 -1.57 14.71 17.01
CA THR A 159 -2.87 14.82 16.32
C THR A 159 -3.08 13.69 15.31
N ILE A 160 -2.14 13.46 14.40
CA ILE A 160 -2.34 12.47 13.34
C ILE A 160 -2.25 11.04 13.88
N SER A 161 -1.37 10.77 14.85
CA SER A 161 -1.36 9.45 15.52
C SER A 161 -2.67 9.16 16.26
N ALA A 162 -3.28 10.18 16.88
CA ALA A 162 -4.59 10.02 17.53
C ALA A 162 -5.68 9.71 16.51
N VAL A 163 -5.73 10.45 15.40
CA VAL A 163 -6.66 10.19 14.29
C VAL A 163 -6.47 8.76 13.76
N ALA A 164 -5.24 8.30 13.55
CA ALA A 164 -4.95 6.94 13.09
C ALA A 164 -5.45 5.87 14.07
N ARG A 165 -5.22 6.05 15.38
CA ARG A 165 -5.72 5.13 16.42
C ARG A 165 -7.25 5.11 16.48
N ILE A 166 -7.91 6.26 16.34
CA ILE A 166 -9.38 6.35 16.28
C ILE A 166 -9.89 5.63 15.03
N ARG A 167 -9.30 5.87 13.85
CA ARG A 167 -9.67 5.19 12.61
C ARG A 167 -9.52 3.66 12.73
N LYS A 168 -8.44 3.18 13.36
CA LYS A 168 -8.26 1.75 13.68
C LYS A 168 -9.40 1.23 14.57
N ALA A 169 -9.75 1.96 15.62
CA ALA A 169 -10.81 1.55 16.54
C ALA A 169 -12.18 1.49 15.85
N LEU A 170 -12.49 2.48 15.01
CA LEU A 170 -13.72 2.51 14.21
C LEU A 170 -13.78 1.31 13.25
N ALA A 171 -12.71 1.05 12.48
CA ALA A 171 -12.69 -0.08 11.56
C ALA A 171 -12.85 -1.43 12.29
N TYR A 172 -12.17 -1.61 13.42
CA TYR A 172 -12.31 -2.81 14.25
C TYR A 172 -13.75 -2.96 14.80
N ALA A 173 -14.34 -1.87 15.30
CA ALA A 173 -15.70 -1.86 15.80
C ALA A 173 -16.72 -2.18 14.70
N THR A 174 -16.53 -1.66 13.49
CA THR A 174 -17.38 -1.97 12.32
C THR A 174 -17.35 -3.47 12.01
N HIS A 175 -16.16 -4.06 11.87
CA HIS A 175 -16.06 -5.51 11.63
C HIS A 175 -16.65 -6.33 12.77
N THR A 176 -16.40 -5.93 14.02
CA THR A 176 -16.93 -6.61 15.21
C THR A 176 -18.46 -6.54 15.25
N PHE A 177 -19.04 -5.38 14.92
CA PHE A 177 -20.48 -5.20 14.84
C PHE A 177 -21.08 -6.18 13.83
N PHE A 178 -20.61 -6.16 12.58
CA PHE A 178 -21.15 -7.03 11.54
C PHE A 178 -20.96 -8.52 11.86
N HIS A 179 -19.78 -8.90 12.37
CA HIS A 179 -19.51 -10.27 12.79
C HIS A 179 -20.48 -10.74 13.88
N ASN A 180 -20.70 -9.93 14.92
CA ASN A 180 -21.58 -10.27 16.03
C ASN A 180 -23.06 -10.35 15.63
N HIS A 181 -23.44 -9.71 14.52
CA HIS A 181 -24.79 -9.74 13.95
C HIS A 181 -24.93 -10.74 12.79
N GLY A 182 -23.95 -11.62 12.57
CA GLY A 182 -24.03 -12.71 11.59
C GLY A 182 -23.83 -12.30 10.13
N PHE A 183 -23.35 -11.08 9.87
CA PHE A 183 -23.04 -10.65 8.51
C PHE A 183 -21.74 -11.30 8.01
N LEU A 184 -21.72 -11.68 6.73
CA LEU A 184 -20.50 -12.16 6.07
C LEU A 184 -19.77 -11.01 5.38
N TYR A 185 -18.48 -10.87 5.68
CA TYR A 185 -17.61 -9.91 4.99
C TYR A 185 -17.28 -10.44 3.59
N VAL A 186 -17.66 -9.70 2.55
CA VAL A 186 -17.41 -10.07 1.15
C VAL A 186 -16.52 -9.03 0.47
N HIS A 187 -15.58 -9.50 -0.33
CA HIS A 187 -14.73 -8.64 -1.15
C HIS A 187 -15.39 -8.44 -2.52
N THR A 188 -15.72 -7.20 -2.84
CA THR A 188 -16.24 -6.80 -4.14
C THR A 188 -15.12 -6.39 -5.10
N PRO A 189 -15.27 -6.58 -6.42
CA PRO A 189 -14.28 -6.14 -7.40
C PRO A 189 -14.08 -4.62 -7.38
N ILE A 190 -12.83 -4.17 -7.38
CA ILE A 190 -12.50 -2.73 -7.50
C ILE A 190 -12.53 -2.27 -8.95
N ILE A 191 -12.04 -3.11 -9.88
CA ILE A 191 -12.12 -2.81 -11.32
C ILE A 191 -13.47 -3.31 -11.82
N THR A 192 -14.22 -2.42 -12.45
CA THR A 192 -15.55 -2.68 -13.00
C THR A 192 -15.63 -2.30 -14.47
N THR A 193 -16.53 -2.97 -15.19
CA THR A 193 -16.91 -2.60 -16.57
C THR A 193 -18.34 -2.09 -16.64
N SER A 194 -18.96 -1.91 -15.47
CA SER A 194 -20.32 -1.46 -15.25
C SER A 194 -20.30 -0.15 -14.47
N ASP A 195 -21.07 0.81 -14.95
CA ASP A 195 -21.42 1.99 -14.18
C ASP A 195 -22.58 1.62 -13.25
N CYS A 196 -22.36 1.72 -11.94
CA CYS A 196 -23.32 1.32 -10.92
C CYS A 196 -24.28 2.45 -10.53
N GLU A 197 -23.88 3.71 -10.68
CA GLU A 197 -24.65 4.89 -10.23
C GLU A 197 -25.20 5.73 -11.40
N GLY A 198 -24.76 5.46 -12.63
CA GLY A 198 -25.35 6.00 -13.87
C GLY A 198 -25.15 7.50 -14.10
N ALA A 199 -24.36 8.17 -13.24
CA ALA A 199 -24.25 9.64 -13.24
C ALA A 199 -22.89 10.19 -12.77
N GLY A 200 -21.95 9.34 -12.33
CA GLY A 200 -20.67 9.79 -11.77
C GLY A 200 -19.51 9.70 -12.78
N GLU A 201 -18.61 10.68 -12.76
CA GLU A 201 -17.32 10.56 -13.45
C GLU A 201 -16.49 9.45 -12.77
N MET A 202 -16.08 8.43 -13.54
CA MET A 202 -15.27 7.31 -13.05
C MET A 202 -13.83 7.41 -13.57
N PHE A 203 -12.86 6.95 -12.77
CA PHE A 203 -11.48 6.81 -13.25
C PHE A 203 -11.38 5.63 -14.20
N GLN A 204 -10.93 5.88 -15.42
CA GLN A 204 -10.68 4.82 -16.39
C GLN A 204 -9.39 4.06 -16.07
N VAL A 205 -9.44 2.74 -16.18
CA VAL A 205 -8.29 1.84 -16.07
C VAL A 205 -7.99 1.28 -17.46
N THR A 206 -6.79 1.51 -17.97
CA THR A 206 -6.39 1.11 -19.33
C THR A 206 -4.89 0.83 -19.40
N THR A 207 -4.48 -0.07 -20.29
CA THR A 207 -3.06 -0.27 -20.65
C THR A 207 -2.69 0.36 -21.99
N ILE A 208 -3.68 0.81 -22.77
CA ILE A 208 -3.51 1.32 -24.15
C ILE A 208 -2.44 2.42 -24.23
N ILE A 209 -2.42 3.36 -23.28
CA ILE A 209 -1.47 4.47 -23.28
C ILE A 209 -0.03 3.93 -23.11
N ASN A 210 0.19 3.09 -22.10
CA ASN A 210 1.49 2.50 -21.84
C ASN A 210 1.94 1.61 -23.00
N ASP A 211 1.02 0.89 -23.64
CA ASP A 211 1.33 0.02 -24.77
C ASP A 211 1.66 0.83 -26.02
N ALA A 212 1.02 1.98 -26.22
CA ALA A 212 1.37 2.95 -27.25
C ALA A 212 2.77 3.58 -27.01
N GLU A 213 3.13 3.91 -25.77
CA GLU A 213 4.47 4.43 -25.42
C GLU A 213 5.57 3.38 -25.63
N LYS A 214 5.33 2.12 -25.22
CA LYS A 214 6.25 1.00 -25.49
C LYS A 214 6.44 0.80 -26.98
N LEU A 215 5.34 0.88 -27.73
CA LEU A 215 5.38 0.77 -29.18
C LEU A 215 6.20 1.91 -29.81
N GLU A 216 6.02 3.15 -29.36
CA GLU A 216 6.81 4.28 -29.83
C GLU A 216 8.31 4.02 -29.64
N LYS A 217 8.69 3.57 -28.44
CA LYS A 217 10.08 3.26 -28.12
C LYS A 217 10.63 2.15 -29.02
N ASP A 218 9.90 1.05 -29.18
CA ASP A 218 10.32 -0.06 -30.05
C ASP A 218 10.44 0.38 -31.51
N LEU A 219 9.53 1.20 -32.02
CA LEU A 219 9.61 1.71 -33.40
C LEU A 219 10.79 2.66 -33.63
N LYS A 220 11.21 3.41 -32.59
CA LYS A 220 12.42 4.26 -32.66
C LYS A 220 13.71 3.44 -32.64
N GLU A 221 13.77 2.42 -31.80
CA GLU A 221 14.93 1.53 -31.69
C GLU A 221 15.05 0.60 -32.91
N ASN A 222 13.92 0.16 -33.44
CA ASN A 222 13.82 -0.84 -34.50
C ASN A 222 12.84 -0.34 -35.60
N PRO A 223 13.26 0.61 -36.44
CA PRO A 223 12.38 1.18 -37.46
C PRO A 223 11.95 0.12 -38.47
N PRO A 224 10.68 0.12 -38.92
CA PRO A 224 10.25 -0.77 -39.99
C PRO A 224 10.98 -0.42 -41.29
N SER A 225 11.40 -1.46 -42.00
CA SER A 225 12.16 -1.35 -43.24
C SER A 225 11.36 -1.94 -44.40
N GLU A 226 10.97 -1.11 -45.36
CA GLU A 226 10.32 -1.58 -46.59
C GLU A 226 11.24 -2.51 -47.40
N THR A 227 12.57 -2.34 -47.29
CA THR A 227 13.53 -3.22 -47.95
C THR A 227 13.53 -4.61 -47.32
N ASP A 228 13.30 -4.71 -46.01
CA ASP A 228 13.26 -6.01 -45.31
C ASP A 228 12.01 -6.80 -45.68
N ILE A 229 10.88 -6.13 -45.93
CA ILE A 229 9.67 -6.78 -46.47
C ILE A 229 9.92 -7.30 -47.87
N LYS A 230 10.46 -6.49 -48.77
CA LYS A 230 10.77 -6.91 -50.15
C LYS A 230 11.75 -8.09 -50.16
N ALA A 231 12.74 -8.08 -49.26
CA ALA A 231 13.66 -9.20 -49.08
C ALA A 231 12.93 -10.46 -48.56
N ALA A 232 11.99 -10.32 -47.62
CA ALA A 232 11.20 -11.43 -47.11
C ALA A 232 10.24 -12.01 -48.17
N GLU A 233 9.63 -11.18 -49.02
CA GLU A 233 8.81 -11.62 -50.17
C GLU A 233 9.63 -12.43 -51.18
N LEU A 234 10.85 -11.95 -51.50
CA LEU A 234 11.77 -12.66 -52.38
C LEU A 234 12.19 -14.02 -51.77
N ALA A 235 12.52 -14.05 -50.48
CA ALA A 235 12.88 -15.29 -49.78
C ALA A 235 11.73 -16.31 -49.76
N ILE A 236 10.48 -15.87 -49.64
CA ILE A 236 9.30 -16.74 -49.76
C ILE A 236 9.21 -17.33 -51.17
N LYS A 237 9.42 -16.51 -52.19
CA LYS A 237 9.39 -16.95 -53.59
C LYS A 237 10.47 -17.99 -53.87
N GLU A 238 11.72 -17.70 -53.51
CA GLU A 238 12.87 -18.60 -53.71
C GLU A 238 12.69 -19.92 -52.95
N LYS A 239 12.31 -19.88 -51.67
CA LYS A 239 12.05 -21.09 -50.88
C LYS A 239 10.84 -21.87 -51.40
N GLY A 240 9.83 -21.18 -51.93
CA GLY A 240 8.68 -21.79 -52.59
C GLY A 240 9.07 -22.55 -53.87
N GLU A 241 9.91 -21.94 -54.69
CA GLU A 241 10.50 -22.56 -55.89
C GLU A 241 11.38 -23.76 -55.53
N ALA A 242 12.21 -23.67 -54.48
CA ALA A 242 13.02 -24.79 -53.99
C ALA A 242 12.15 -25.98 -53.53
N VAL A 243 11.05 -25.73 -52.81
CA VAL A 243 10.10 -26.79 -52.44
C VAL A 243 9.46 -27.42 -53.68
N ALA A 244 9.09 -26.63 -54.69
CA ALA A 244 8.54 -27.13 -55.94
C ALA A 244 9.55 -27.99 -56.72
N GLN A 245 10.82 -27.57 -56.79
CA GLN A 245 11.90 -28.32 -57.42
C GLN A 245 12.21 -29.64 -56.71
N LEU A 246 12.25 -29.65 -55.37
CA LEU A 246 12.46 -30.88 -54.60
C LEU A 246 11.30 -31.88 -54.78
N LYS A 247 10.07 -31.38 -54.89
CA LYS A 247 8.89 -32.21 -55.19
C LYS A 247 8.94 -32.77 -56.61
N SER A 248 9.35 -31.98 -57.61
CA SER A 248 9.45 -32.45 -59.01
C SER A 248 10.62 -33.43 -59.22
N ALA A 249 11.73 -33.22 -58.52
CA ALA A 249 12.91 -34.10 -58.53
C ALA A 249 12.72 -35.41 -57.73
N LYS A 250 11.57 -35.63 -57.08
CA LYS A 250 11.29 -36.78 -56.20
C LYS A 250 12.36 -36.96 -55.11
N ALA A 251 12.81 -35.85 -54.52
CA ALA A 251 13.72 -35.86 -53.38
C ALA A 251 13.13 -36.62 -52.18
N SER A 252 13.97 -36.95 -51.20
CA SER A 252 13.51 -37.70 -50.03
C SER A 252 12.44 -36.94 -49.24
N LYS A 253 11.56 -37.67 -48.56
CA LYS A 253 10.52 -37.09 -47.70
C LYS A 253 11.12 -36.16 -46.62
N GLN A 254 12.34 -36.45 -46.16
CA GLN A 254 13.06 -35.64 -45.17
C GLN A 254 13.51 -34.30 -45.76
N GLU A 255 14.07 -34.30 -46.97
CA GLU A 255 14.51 -33.06 -47.65
C GLU A 255 13.34 -32.14 -47.99
N ILE A 256 12.21 -32.71 -48.46
CA ILE A 256 11.00 -31.93 -48.74
C ILE A 256 10.43 -31.33 -47.44
N ALA A 257 10.39 -32.10 -46.35
CA ALA A 257 9.92 -31.61 -45.06
C ALA A 257 10.79 -30.48 -44.51
N ALA A 258 12.12 -30.59 -44.63
CA ALA A 258 13.05 -29.53 -44.22
C ALA A 258 12.83 -28.23 -45.03
N ALA A 259 12.67 -28.33 -46.36
CA ALA A 259 12.41 -27.17 -47.21
C ALA A 259 11.05 -26.50 -46.91
N VAL A 260 10.01 -27.29 -46.61
CA VAL A 260 8.69 -26.76 -46.20
C VAL A 260 8.76 -26.05 -44.85
N ALA A 261 9.53 -26.57 -43.88
CA ALA A 261 9.74 -25.90 -42.61
C ALA A 261 10.41 -24.53 -42.79
N GLU A 262 11.42 -24.45 -43.67
CA GLU A 262 12.10 -23.19 -43.99
C GLU A 262 11.22 -22.19 -44.73
N LEU A 263 10.33 -22.65 -45.62
CA LEU A 263 9.31 -21.82 -46.24
C LEU A 263 8.29 -21.30 -45.22
N THR A 264 7.90 -22.13 -44.25
CA THR A 264 6.95 -21.75 -43.20
C THR A 264 7.54 -20.64 -42.31
N LYS A 265 8.80 -20.79 -41.87
CA LYS A 265 9.51 -19.74 -41.13
C LYS A 265 9.62 -18.43 -41.92
N ALA A 266 9.87 -18.51 -43.23
CA ALA A 266 9.93 -17.31 -44.08
C ALA A 266 8.57 -16.59 -44.16
N LYS A 267 7.47 -17.35 -44.27
CA LYS A 267 6.10 -16.80 -44.24
C LYS A 267 5.76 -16.15 -42.90
N GLU A 268 6.13 -16.77 -41.78
CA GLU A 268 5.95 -16.19 -40.45
C GLU A 268 6.75 -14.90 -40.27
N ASN A 269 8.00 -14.86 -40.72
CA ASN A 269 8.83 -13.65 -40.67
C ASN A 269 8.21 -12.50 -41.47
N HIS A 270 7.77 -12.77 -42.69
CA HIS A 270 7.07 -11.79 -43.52
C HIS A 270 5.79 -11.28 -42.85
N SER A 271 4.97 -12.16 -42.27
CA SER A 271 3.77 -11.76 -41.53
C SER A 271 4.09 -10.82 -40.36
N LYS A 272 5.15 -11.10 -39.60
CA LYS A 272 5.59 -10.23 -38.50
C LYS A 272 6.05 -8.86 -38.98
N LEU A 273 6.81 -8.81 -40.07
CA LEU A 273 7.26 -7.55 -40.68
C LEU A 273 6.09 -6.72 -41.21
N GLN A 274 5.09 -7.36 -41.84
CA GLN A 274 3.88 -6.70 -42.29
C GLN A 274 3.07 -6.11 -41.12
N GLU A 275 2.88 -6.88 -40.04
CA GLU A 275 2.22 -6.37 -38.83
C GLU A 275 3.00 -5.20 -38.21
N ARG A 276 4.34 -5.26 -38.22
CA ARG A 276 5.19 -4.17 -37.75
C ARG A 276 4.99 -2.88 -38.56
N ILE A 277 4.87 -2.97 -39.88
CA ILE A 277 4.54 -1.80 -40.73
C ILE A 277 3.16 -1.24 -40.39
N LYS A 278 2.15 -2.10 -40.28
CA LYS A 278 0.79 -1.65 -39.91
C LYS A 278 0.80 -0.94 -38.56
N LEU A 279 1.57 -1.46 -37.61
CA LEU A 279 1.69 -0.90 -36.27
C LEU A 279 2.42 0.45 -36.29
N ALA A 280 3.46 0.59 -37.11
CA ALA A 280 4.13 1.87 -37.33
C ALA A 280 3.24 2.92 -38.01
N GLU A 281 2.43 2.50 -38.98
CA GLU A 281 1.45 3.36 -39.62
C GLU A 281 0.34 3.78 -38.64
N ARG A 282 -0.16 2.84 -37.83
CA ARG A 282 -1.08 3.11 -36.73
C ARG A 282 -0.49 4.14 -35.76
N PHE A 283 0.79 4.00 -35.43
CA PHE A 283 1.51 4.98 -34.60
C PHE A 283 1.53 6.37 -35.25
N ARG A 284 1.90 6.45 -36.53
CA ARG A 284 1.92 7.71 -37.28
C ARG A 284 0.56 8.42 -37.32
N LEU A 285 -0.53 7.66 -37.43
CA LEU A 285 -1.89 8.21 -37.59
C LEU A 285 -2.56 8.59 -36.27
N ASN A 286 -2.38 7.79 -35.21
CA ASN A 286 -3.13 7.93 -33.96
C ASN A 286 -2.27 7.86 -32.70
N GLY A 287 -0.95 8.02 -32.82
CA GLY A 287 -0.04 7.91 -31.67
C GLY A 287 0.00 6.51 -31.04
N GLY A 288 -0.39 5.48 -31.80
CA GLY A 288 -0.36 4.08 -31.34
C GLY A 288 -1.66 3.60 -30.68
N ILE A 289 -2.61 4.51 -30.44
CA ILE A 289 -3.91 4.18 -29.85
C ILE A 289 -4.77 3.42 -30.87
N PRO A 290 -5.24 2.19 -30.57
CA PRO A 290 -6.15 1.44 -31.43
C PRO A 290 -7.46 2.19 -31.64
N LYS A 291 -7.95 2.23 -32.89
CA LYS A 291 -9.23 2.86 -33.22
C LYS A 291 -10.06 1.98 -34.15
N LYS A 292 -11.38 2.00 -33.92
CA LYS A 292 -12.40 1.36 -34.76
C LYS A 292 -13.58 2.33 -34.90
N ASP A 293 -14.00 2.57 -36.14
CA ASP A 293 -15.09 3.52 -36.47
C ASP A 293 -14.91 4.92 -35.86
N GLY A 294 -13.66 5.41 -35.82
CA GLY A 294 -13.31 6.72 -35.26
C GLY A 294 -13.28 6.80 -33.73
N LYS A 295 -13.68 5.74 -33.02
CA LYS A 295 -13.59 5.62 -31.55
C LYS A 295 -12.39 4.79 -31.14
N ILE A 296 -11.97 4.91 -29.87
CA ILE A 296 -10.94 4.04 -29.31
C ILE A 296 -11.45 2.60 -29.34
N ASP A 297 -10.61 1.69 -29.84
CA ASP A 297 -10.90 0.27 -29.84
C ASP A 297 -10.33 -0.38 -28.58
N TYR A 298 -11.22 -0.72 -27.65
CA TYR A 298 -10.84 -1.37 -26.39
C TYR A 298 -10.73 -2.89 -26.50
N ALA A 299 -10.93 -3.49 -27.68
CA ALA A 299 -10.78 -4.93 -27.86
C ALA A 299 -9.34 -5.42 -27.60
N GLU A 300 -8.35 -4.55 -27.82
CA GLU A 300 -6.93 -4.79 -27.54
C GLU A 300 -6.50 -4.28 -26.14
N ASP A 301 -7.40 -3.68 -25.35
CA ASP A 301 -7.11 -3.30 -23.95
C ASP A 301 -7.14 -4.55 -23.04
N PHE A 302 -6.65 -4.42 -21.80
CA PHE A 302 -6.47 -5.54 -20.88
C PHE A 302 -7.74 -6.39 -20.65
N PHE A 303 -8.92 -5.74 -20.55
CA PHE A 303 -10.20 -6.42 -20.33
C PHE A 303 -11.03 -6.61 -21.61
N ALA A 304 -10.46 -6.31 -22.78
CA ALA A 304 -11.14 -6.31 -24.09
C ALA A 304 -12.42 -5.44 -24.13
N ARG A 305 -12.54 -4.47 -23.21
CA ARG A 305 -13.60 -3.46 -23.10
C ARG A 305 -13.14 -2.35 -22.15
N GLN A 306 -13.89 -1.27 -22.07
CA GLN A 306 -13.63 -0.21 -21.09
C GLN A 306 -13.77 -0.74 -19.66
N ALA A 307 -12.80 -0.40 -18.82
CA ALA A 307 -12.78 -0.72 -17.41
C ALA A 307 -12.50 0.54 -16.58
N PHE A 308 -12.99 0.54 -15.36
CA PHE A 308 -13.01 1.70 -14.48
C PHE A 308 -12.75 1.28 -13.03
N LEU A 309 -12.34 2.22 -12.19
CA LEU A 309 -12.36 2.04 -10.74
C LEU A 309 -13.79 2.24 -10.23
N THR A 310 -14.25 1.34 -9.37
CA THR A 310 -15.63 1.34 -8.89
C THR A 310 -15.95 2.53 -7.98
N VAL A 311 -17.17 3.07 -8.13
CA VAL A 311 -17.73 4.10 -7.25
C VAL A 311 -18.41 3.49 -6.02
N SER A 312 -18.88 2.23 -6.13
CA SER A 312 -19.63 1.50 -5.11
C SER A 312 -19.56 0.00 -5.39
N GLY A 313 -19.58 -0.84 -4.34
CA GLY A 313 -19.72 -2.29 -4.45
C GLY A 313 -21.16 -2.78 -4.44
N GLN A 314 -22.15 -1.89 -4.29
CA GLN A 314 -23.54 -2.21 -3.96
C GLN A 314 -24.15 -3.30 -4.86
N LEU A 315 -24.06 -3.14 -6.19
CA LEU A 315 -24.61 -4.11 -7.13
C LEU A 315 -24.02 -5.52 -6.94
N GLN A 316 -22.73 -5.63 -6.58
CA GLN A 316 -22.12 -6.92 -6.31
C GLN A 316 -22.55 -7.46 -4.94
N VAL A 317 -22.68 -6.60 -3.93
CA VAL A 317 -23.16 -7.01 -2.61
C VAL A 317 -24.61 -7.52 -2.67
N GLU A 318 -25.48 -6.96 -3.51
CA GLU A 318 -26.84 -7.48 -3.76
C GLU A 318 -26.84 -8.94 -4.24
N THR A 319 -25.94 -9.29 -5.15
CA THR A 319 -25.82 -10.66 -5.64
C THR A 319 -25.40 -11.64 -4.54
N TYR A 320 -24.52 -11.18 -3.64
CA TYR A 320 -24.10 -11.95 -2.47
C TYR A 320 -25.22 -12.07 -1.44
N ALA A 321 -25.97 -11.01 -1.16
CA ALA A 321 -27.10 -11.04 -0.23
C ALA A 321 -28.15 -12.09 -0.65
N CYS A 322 -28.42 -12.20 -1.95
CA CYS A 322 -29.33 -13.23 -2.47
C CYS A 322 -28.87 -14.67 -2.20
N ALA A 323 -27.56 -14.91 -1.97
CA ALA A 323 -26.99 -16.23 -1.71
C ALA A 323 -26.63 -16.46 -0.23
N LEU A 324 -26.31 -15.39 0.50
CA LEU A 324 -25.67 -15.42 1.82
C LEU A 324 -26.50 -14.70 2.90
N SER A 325 -27.70 -14.24 2.57
CA SER A 325 -28.59 -13.45 3.42
C SER A 325 -28.03 -12.07 3.76
N SER A 326 -27.14 -11.97 4.74
CA SER A 326 -26.64 -10.70 5.27
C SER A 326 -25.15 -10.57 5.01
N VAL A 327 -24.76 -9.56 4.25
CA VAL A 327 -23.38 -9.37 3.81
C VAL A 327 -22.97 -7.91 3.92
N TYR A 328 -21.68 -7.65 3.95
CA TYR A 328 -21.15 -6.29 3.83
C TYR A 328 -19.81 -6.30 3.11
N THR A 329 -19.50 -5.23 2.40
CA THR A 329 -18.14 -4.92 1.94
C THR A 329 -17.57 -3.75 2.74
N PHE A 330 -16.25 -3.72 2.83
CA PHE A 330 -15.47 -2.65 3.44
C PHE A 330 -14.21 -2.47 2.60
N GLY A 331 -14.30 -1.60 1.60
CA GLY A 331 -13.26 -1.46 0.59
C GLY A 331 -13.09 -0.03 0.08
N PRO A 332 -12.04 0.22 -0.71
CA PRO A 332 -11.84 1.51 -1.34
C PRO A 332 -12.81 1.72 -2.51
N THR A 333 -13.23 2.96 -2.69
CA THR A 333 -14.07 3.44 -3.78
C THR A 333 -13.52 4.77 -4.30
N PHE A 334 -13.88 5.09 -5.54
CA PHE A 334 -13.24 6.19 -6.26
C PHE A 334 -14.27 7.10 -6.92
N ARG A 335 -14.03 8.42 -6.92
CA ARG A 335 -14.85 9.41 -7.62
C ARG A 335 -13.93 10.34 -8.42
N ALA A 336 -14.15 10.44 -9.73
CA ALA A 336 -13.31 11.24 -10.62
C ALA A 336 -13.80 12.68 -10.78
N GLU A 337 -14.86 13.07 -10.09
CA GLU A 337 -15.39 14.44 -10.09
C GLU A 337 -14.29 15.45 -9.74
N HIS A 338 -14.18 16.50 -10.56
CA HIS A 338 -13.21 17.58 -10.33
C HIS A 338 -13.65 18.52 -9.19
N SER A 339 -13.57 18.02 -7.95
CA SER A 339 -14.06 18.71 -6.75
C SER A 339 -12.97 18.90 -5.70
N HIS A 340 -12.56 20.16 -5.49
CA HIS A 340 -11.53 20.54 -4.51
C HIS A 340 -12.14 21.20 -3.28
N THR A 341 -12.80 20.40 -2.43
CA THR A 341 -13.39 20.88 -1.17
C THR A 341 -12.71 20.25 0.04
N SER A 342 -12.97 20.78 1.24
CA SER A 342 -12.45 20.22 2.49
C SER A 342 -13.06 18.86 2.88
N ARG A 343 -14.06 18.37 2.13
CA ARG A 343 -14.82 17.14 2.44
C ARG A 343 -14.78 16.09 1.34
N HIS A 344 -14.23 16.40 0.16
CA HIS A 344 -14.17 15.45 -0.96
C HIS A 344 -12.78 14.84 -1.10
N LEU A 345 -12.76 13.56 -1.45
CA LEU A 345 -11.58 12.80 -1.79
C LEU A 345 -11.87 12.00 -3.06
N ALA A 346 -10.88 11.89 -3.94
CA ALA A 346 -10.97 11.05 -5.13
C ALA A 346 -10.89 9.54 -4.80
N GLU A 347 -10.26 9.21 -3.66
CA GLU A 347 -10.17 7.86 -3.11
C GLU A 347 -10.60 7.91 -1.63
N PHE A 348 -11.56 7.07 -1.28
CA PHE A 348 -12.03 6.92 0.10
C PHE A 348 -12.49 5.47 0.33
N TRP A 349 -12.89 5.15 1.56
CA TRP A 349 -13.33 3.80 1.92
C TRP A 349 -14.81 3.84 2.24
N MET A 350 -15.57 2.90 1.69
CA MET A 350 -16.98 2.70 2.01
C MET A 350 -17.19 1.41 2.78
N VAL A 351 -18.26 1.42 3.57
CA VAL A 351 -18.81 0.26 4.26
C VAL A 351 -20.23 0.12 3.75
N GLU A 352 -20.52 -0.95 3.03
CA GLU A 352 -21.78 -1.13 2.32
C GLU A 352 -22.40 -2.47 2.74
N PRO A 353 -23.33 -2.47 3.70
CA PRO A 353 -24.09 -3.66 4.08
C PRO A 353 -25.29 -3.87 3.15
N GLU A 354 -25.65 -5.13 2.93
CA GLU A 354 -26.85 -5.53 2.20
C GLU A 354 -27.50 -6.73 2.91
N ILE A 355 -28.83 -6.72 2.99
CA ILE A 355 -29.60 -7.68 3.79
C ILE A 355 -30.77 -8.21 2.96
N ALA A 356 -30.76 -9.51 2.65
CA ALA A 356 -31.90 -10.15 2.01
C ALA A 356 -33.16 -10.04 2.89
N PHE A 357 -34.30 -9.77 2.25
CA PHE A 357 -35.61 -9.62 2.90
C PHE A 357 -35.73 -8.45 3.89
N ALA A 358 -34.78 -7.51 3.92
CA ALA A 358 -34.94 -6.26 4.65
C ALA A 358 -35.79 -5.27 3.85
N ASP A 359 -36.64 -4.52 4.56
CA ASP A 359 -37.31 -3.35 4.03
C ASP A 359 -36.63 -2.06 4.51
N ILE A 360 -37.14 -0.91 4.08
CA ILE A 360 -36.58 0.38 4.48
C ILE A 360 -36.71 0.67 5.98
N GLN A 361 -37.69 0.08 6.67
CA GLN A 361 -37.88 0.28 8.11
C GLN A 361 -36.77 -0.43 8.89
N VAL A 362 -36.36 -1.61 8.44
CA VAL A 362 -35.23 -2.36 8.99
C VAL A 362 -33.90 -1.59 8.79
N CYS A 363 -33.75 -0.85 7.69
CA CYS A 363 -32.52 -0.12 7.36
C CYS A 363 -32.41 1.28 8.00
N GLN A 364 -33.44 1.80 8.67
CA GLN A 364 -33.48 3.16 9.26
C GLN A 364 -33.12 3.23 10.76
N VAL A 365 -32.87 2.09 11.39
CA VAL A 365 -32.48 1.96 12.81
C VAL A 365 -30.97 1.81 12.91
#